data_AF-A0A8C6RWG1-F1
#
_entry.id   AF-A0A8C6RWG1-F1
#
_cell.length_a   1.000
_cell.length_b   1.000
_cell.length_c   1.000
_cell.angle_alpha   90.00
_cell.angle_beta   90.00
_cell.angle_gamma   90.00
#
_symmetry.space_group_name_H-M   'P 1'
#
loop_
_entity.id
_entity.type
_entity.pdbx_description
1 polymer ?
#
loop_
_entity_poly.entity_id
_entity_poly.type
_entity_poly.pdbx_seq_one_letter_code
_entity_poly.pdbx_strand_id
1 'polypeptide(L)'
;MPDAWPVLLQASERPFSLLWNVPSARCKAHFGVHLPLNTLGIITSHGQHITIFYKNHLYPYLGPKGTAYNGGIPQAVFLECHLAQVAHQIHHSLGSSFAGLATLKLGQALQPYGLWGSYHYPACGNSWHNMASNYTGHCHAVILTHNTQLHWLWATSNALFPSIYLPPRLPPAYHQAFVLHRLEEAFHVAPAGYARLLPVLAYAQLTHRSSGRFLSQECWHLHDYLVGTLGPYVISVTKAAMACS
;
A
#
# COMPACT_ATOMS: atom_id res chain seq x y z
N MET A 1 6.35 20.58 21.49
CA MET A 1 7.26 19.50 21.05
C MET A 1 6.43 18.37 20.50
N PRO A 2 6.66 17.91 19.27
CA PRO A 2 6.31 16.54 18.95
C PRO A 2 7.36 15.91 18.00
N ASP A 3 8.44 15.38 18.58
CA ASP A 3 9.39 14.50 17.88
C ASP A 3 9.22 13.03 18.32
N ALA A 4 8.02 12.64 18.74
CA ALA A 4 7.69 11.25 18.99
C ALA A 4 7.20 10.63 17.67
N TRP A 5 8.13 9.99 16.99
CA TRP A 5 7.97 9.33 15.71
C TRP A 5 7.37 7.91 15.89
N PRO A 6 6.71 7.32 14.86
CA PRO A 6 6.29 5.92 14.89
C PRO A 6 7.42 4.99 15.30
N VAL A 7 7.16 4.08 16.26
CA VAL A 7 8.08 3.00 16.64
C VAL A 7 8.52 2.16 15.41
N LEU A 8 7.67 2.06 14.38
CA LEU A 8 7.98 1.35 13.13
C LEU A 8 9.07 2.00 12.27
N LEU A 9 9.43 3.25 12.54
CA LEU A 9 10.36 4.00 11.70
C LEU A 9 11.51 4.60 12.51
N GLN A 10 11.77 4.17 13.75
CA GLN A 10 13.13 4.31 14.29
C GLN A 10 14.06 3.61 13.30
N ALA A 11 14.67 4.41 12.44
CA ALA A 11 15.29 4.02 11.18
C ALA A 11 16.65 3.34 11.39
N SER A 12 16.80 2.50 12.43
CA SER A 12 18.10 1.97 12.83
C SER A 12 18.19 0.46 13.01
N GLU A 13 17.19 -0.35 12.67
CA GLU A 13 17.34 -1.82 12.80
C GLU A 13 17.05 -2.64 11.54
N ARG A 14 16.27 -2.15 10.56
CA ARG A 14 15.94 -2.91 9.33
C ARG A 14 15.80 -2.02 8.09
N PRO A 15 16.83 -1.90 7.23
CA PRO A 15 16.79 -1.09 6.02
C PRO A 15 15.81 -1.62 4.95
N PHE A 16 15.41 -2.89 5.04
CA PHE A 16 14.38 -3.50 4.21
C PHE A 16 13.41 -4.29 5.10
N SER A 17 12.11 -4.06 4.93
CA SER A 17 11.04 -4.73 5.69
C SER A 17 9.96 -5.24 4.76
N LEU A 18 9.50 -6.48 4.99
CA LEU A 18 8.36 -7.06 4.27
C LEU A 18 7.14 -7.17 5.20
N LEU A 19 6.03 -6.58 4.75
CA LEU A 19 4.77 -6.56 5.46
C LEU A 19 3.78 -7.54 4.81
N TRP A 20 3.18 -8.42 5.61
CA TRP A 20 2.23 -9.42 5.16
C TRP A 20 0.79 -8.94 5.32
N ASN A 21 0.18 -8.56 4.19
CA ASN A 21 -1.22 -8.11 4.12
C ASN A 21 -2.13 -9.10 3.37
N VAL A 22 -1.82 -10.40 3.43
CA VAL A 22 -2.66 -11.45 2.85
C VAL A 22 -3.58 -11.99 3.95
N PRO A 23 -4.92 -12.11 3.73
CA PRO A 23 -5.87 -12.58 4.74
C PRO A 23 -5.81 -14.10 4.93
N SER A 24 -4.63 -14.60 5.33
CA SER A 24 -4.31 -16.02 5.45
C SER A 24 -4.59 -16.62 6.83
N ALA A 25 -5.24 -15.88 7.74
CA ALA A 25 -5.62 -16.37 9.07
C ALA A 25 -6.48 -17.64 9.01
N ARG A 26 -7.30 -17.77 7.94
CA ARG A 26 -8.13 -18.95 7.67
C ARG A 26 -7.31 -20.23 7.46
N CYS A 27 -6.08 -20.13 6.95
CA CYS A 27 -5.22 -21.30 6.72
C CYS A 27 -4.95 -22.08 8.00
N LYS A 28 -4.62 -21.38 9.09
CA LYS A 28 -4.45 -22.00 10.41
C LYS A 28 -5.79 -22.40 11.01
N ALA A 29 -6.76 -21.47 11.03
CA ALA A 29 -8.02 -21.66 11.77
C ALA A 29 -8.91 -22.77 11.21
N HIS A 30 -8.95 -22.96 9.90
CA HIS A 30 -9.84 -23.93 9.26
C HIS A 30 -9.14 -25.15 8.65
N PHE A 31 -7.86 -25.03 8.28
CA PHE A 31 -7.16 -26.09 7.55
C PHE A 31 -5.92 -26.62 8.28
N GLY A 32 -5.58 -26.09 9.46
CA GLY A 32 -4.40 -26.51 10.22
C GLY A 32 -3.07 -26.18 9.54
N VAL A 33 -3.07 -25.39 8.46
CA VAL A 33 -1.85 -25.03 7.71
C VAL A 33 -1.20 -23.83 8.37
N HIS A 34 -0.01 -24.03 8.92
CA HIS A 34 0.79 -22.99 9.55
C HIS A 34 1.63 -22.28 8.49
N LEU A 35 1.60 -20.94 8.47
CA LEU A 35 2.48 -20.14 7.61
C LEU A 35 3.65 -19.58 8.43
N PRO A 36 4.91 -19.89 8.09
CA PRO A 36 6.09 -19.55 8.89
C PRO A 36 6.54 -18.08 8.72
N LEU A 37 5.61 -17.14 8.82
CA LEU A 37 5.86 -15.72 8.52
C LEU A 37 6.89 -15.09 9.49
N ASN A 38 6.69 -15.27 10.80
CA ASN A 38 7.58 -14.70 11.82
C ASN A 38 9.02 -15.25 11.72
N THR A 39 9.16 -16.56 11.46
CA THR A 39 10.47 -17.21 11.29
C THR A 39 11.21 -16.73 10.05
N LEU A 40 10.49 -16.24 9.04
CA LEU A 40 11.05 -15.63 7.84
C LEU A 40 11.33 -14.12 8.00
N GLY A 41 11.09 -13.55 9.19
CA GLY A 41 11.24 -12.12 9.44
C GLY A 41 10.18 -11.26 8.75
N ILE A 42 9.08 -11.86 8.30
CA ILE A 42 7.96 -11.18 7.66
C ILE A 42 7.02 -10.63 8.73
N ILE A 43 6.78 -9.31 8.70
CA ILE A 43 5.93 -8.63 9.68
C ILE A 43 4.47 -8.90 9.34
N THR A 44 3.77 -9.60 10.23
CA THR A 44 2.35 -9.89 10.05
C THR A 44 1.48 -8.87 10.76
N SER A 45 0.35 -8.52 10.16
CA SER A 45 -0.69 -7.75 10.84
C SER A 45 -1.79 -8.71 11.27
N HIS A 46 -1.87 -9.04 12.56
CA HIS A 46 -3.11 -9.51 13.17
C HIS A 46 -4.00 -8.29 13.48
N GLY A 47 -4.25 -7.43 12.48
CA GLY A 47 -5.04 -6.20 12.61
C GLY A 47 -4.35 -5.01 13.31
N GLN A 48 -3.11 -5.15 13.78
CA GLN A 48 -2.43 -4.08 14.55
C GLN A 48 -1.41 -3.25 13.75
N HIS A 49 -0.92 -3.75 12.60
CA HIS A 49 0.18 -3.10 11.86
C HIS A 49 -0.21 -2.53 10.48
N ILE A 50 -1.31 -2.98 9.88
CA ILE A 50 -1.78 -2.51 8.57
C ILE A 50 -3.30 -2.44 8.58
N THR A 51 -3.86 -1.29 8.22
CA THR A 51 -5.30 -1.10 8.04
C THR A 51 -5.56 -0.45 6.71
N ILE A 52 -6.38 -1.09 5.86
CA ILE A 52 -6.78 -0.54 4.56
C ILE A 52 -8.24 -0.08 4.67
N PHE A 53 -8.43 1.22 4.45
CA PHE A 53 -9.75 1.83 4.36
C PHE A 53 -10.26 1.78 2.92
N TYR A 54 -11.14 0.82 2.62
CA TYR A 54 -11.65 0.65 1.26
C TYR A 54 -12.64 1.76 0.87
N LYS A 55 -12.50 2.21 -0.40
CA LYS A 55 -13.36 3.19 -1.08
C LYS A 55 -14.85 3.04 -0.76
N ASN A 56 -15.34 1.80 -0.78
CA ASN A 56 -16.77 1.51 -0.77
C ASN A 56 -17.44 1.83 0.58
N HIS A 57 -16.67 2.06 1.64
CA HIS A 57 -17.18 2.35 2.97
C HIS A 57 -17.02 3.82 3.37
N LEU A 58 -16.02 4.50 2.81
CA LEU A 58 -15.64 5.85 3.20
C LEU A 58 -16.10 6.91 2.20
N TYR A 59 -15.84 6.70 0.90
CA TYR A 59 -15.83 7.78 -0.08
C TYR A 59 -17.10 7.80 -0.95
N PRO A 60 -17.47 8.97 -1.51
CA PRO A 60 -18.48 9.08 -2.56
C PRO A 60 -18.03 8.31 -3.80
N TYR A 61 -18.89 7.44 -4.33
CA TYR A 61 -18.61 6.79 -5.61
C TYR A 61 -19.85 6.42 -6.42
N LEU A 62 -19.67 6.34 -7.74
CA LEU A 62 -20.65 5.79 -8.66
C LEU A 62 -20.39 4.29 -8.88
N GLY A 63 -21.42 3.48 -8.69
CA GLY A 63 -21.39 2.04 -9.00
C GLY A 63 -21.47 1.77 -10.51
N PRO A 64 -21.36 0.48 -10.93
CA PRO A 64 -21.33 0.11 -12.35
C PRO A 64 -22.56 0.55 -13.16
N LYS A 65 -23.71 0.68 -12.51
CA LYS A 65 -24.98 1.14 -13.11
C LYS A 65 -25.23 2.64 -12.91
N GLY A 66 -24.23 3.41 -12.48
CA GLY A 66 -24.38 4.82 -12.13
C GLY A 66 -25.06 5.08 -10.78
N THR A 67 -25.37 4.04 -10.00
CA THR A 67 -25.94 4.19 -8.65
C THR A 67 -24.98 4.98 -7.76
N ALA A 68 -25.46 6.06 -7.16
CA ALA A 68 -24.68 6.88 -6.25
C ALA A 68 -24.60 6.23 -4.86
N TYR A 69 -23.40 6.03 -4.37
CA TYR A 69 -23.11 5.60 -3.00
C TYR A 69 -22.39 6.74 -2.27
N ASN A 70 -22.77 7.00 -1.01
CA ASN A 70 -22.25 8.10 -0.20
C ASN A 70 -22.30 9.45 -0.96
N GLY A 71 -23.38 9.72 -1.70
CA GLY A 71 -23.55 10.94 -2.51
C GLY A 71 -22.86 10.93 -3.89
N GLY A 72 -22.20 9.83 -4.27
CA GLY A 72 -21.76 9.58 -5.65
C GLY A 72 -20.44 10.25 -6.03
N ILE A 73 -20.38 11.58 -6.01
CA ILE A 73 -19.20 12.35 -6.42
C ILE A 73 -18.82 13.36 -5.33
N PRO A 74 -17.52 13.69 -5.14
CA PRO A 74 -17.09 14.55 -4.03
C PRO A 74 -17.78 15.91 -3.97
N GLN A 75 -18.05 16.54 -5.12
CA GLN A 75 -18.73 17.84 -5.21
C GLN A 75 -20.20 17.82 -4.81
N ALA A 76 -20.82 16.65 -4.72
CA ALA A 76 -22.22 16.49 -4.32
C ALA A 76 -22.38 16.16 -2.83
N VAL A 77 -21.28 16.16 -2.06
CA VAL A 77 -21.25 15.70 -0.68
C VAL A 77 -20.78 16.83 0.23
N PHE A 78 -21.52 17.04 1.32
CA PHE A 78 -21.10 17.96 2.36
C PHE A 78 -19.85 17.42 3.07
N LEU A 79 -18.75 18.15 2.93
CA LEU A 79 -17.44 17.73 3.42
C LEU A 79 -17.45 17.46 4.93
N GLU A 80 -18.14 18.28 5.72
CA GLU A 80 -18.22 18.12 7.17
C GLU A 80 -18.88 16.80 7.58
N CYS A 81 -20.01 16.46 6.95
CA CYS A 81 -20.70 15.20 7.19
C CYS A 81 -19.82 13.99 6.81
N HIS A 82 -19.12 14.08 5.67
CA HIS A 82 -18.18 13.04 5.25
C HIS A 82 -17.04 12.88 6.27
N LEU A 83 -16.43 13.97 6.73
CA LEU A 83 -15.35 13.92 7.72
C LEU A 83 -15.81 13.34 9.06
N ALA A 84 -17.04 13.62 9.50
CA ALA A 84 -17.61 13.01 10.70
C ALA A 84 -17.77 11.48 10.54
N GLN A 85 -18.25 11.03 9.37
CA GLN A 85 -18.37 9.60 9.08
C GLN A 85 -16.99 8.90 9.01
N VAL A 86 -16.02 9.55 8.37
CA VAL A 86 -14.63 9.08 8.32
C VAL A 86 -14.05 8.97 9.73
N ALA A 87 -14.22 10.01 10.57
CA ALA A 87 -13.74 10.01 11.95
C ALA A 87 -14.33 8.85 12.75
N HIS A 88 -15.64 8.62 12.62
CA HIS A 88 -16.33 7.51 13.29
C HIS A 88 -15.78 6.14 12.85
N GLN A 89 -15.54 5.94 11.56
CA GLN A 89 -14.99 4.68 11.04
C GLN A 89 -13.53 4.46 11.45
N ILE A 90 -12.69 5.51 11.41
CA ILE A 90 -11.32 5.44 11.92
C ILE A 90 -11.34 5.12 13.42
N HIS A 91 -12.22 5.74 14.19
CA HIS A 91 -12.38 5.47 15.62
C HIS A 91 -12.78 4.01 15.88
N HIS A 92 -13.76 3.48 15.15
CA HIS A 92 -14.19 2.10 15.30
C HIS A 92 -13.07 1.10 14.91
N SER A 93 -12.26 1.43 13.91
CA SER A 93 -11.16 0.56 13.46
C SER A 93 -9.89 0.67 14.30
N LEU A 94 -9.58 1.85 14.86
CA LEU A 94 -8.28 2.16 15.48
C LEU A 94 -8.34 2.71 16.93
N GLY A 95 -9.53 3.01 17.47
CA GLY A 95 -9.75 3.24 18.90
C GLY A 95 -9.43 4.64 19.48
N SER A 96 -9.43 5.74 18.72
CA SER A 96 -9.13 7.10 19.22
C SER A 96 -10.04 8.19 18.65
N SER A 97 -10.26 9.30 19.38
CA SER A 97 -11.28 10.34 19.09
C SER A 97 -10.68 11.74 18.82
N PHE A 98 -11.16 12.40 17.75
CA PHE A 98 -11.04 13.83 17.39
C PHE A 98 -11.68 14.12 16.01
N ALA A 99 -12.01 15.39 15.69
CA ALA A 99 -12.61 15.83 14.41
C ALA A 99 -11.81 16.97 13.75
N GLY A 100 -11.43 16.82 12.46
CA GLY A 100 -10.65 17.80 11.70
C GLY A 100 -10.47 17.43 10.21
N LEU A 101 -10.12 18.42 9.37
CA LEU A 101 -10.18 18.42 7.89
C LEU A 101 -9.27 17.42 7.17
N ALA A 102 -9.81 16.82 6.09
CA ALA A 102 -9.21 15.86 5.14
C ALA A 102 -8.82 14.49 5.73
N THR A 103 -9.26 13.40 5.09
CA THR A 103 -9.14 12.01 5.60
C THR A 103 -7.72 11.62 6.04
N LEU A 104 -6.68 12.06 5.30
CA LEU A 104 -5.29 11.79 5.66
C LEU A 104 -4.82 12.58 6.90
N LYS A 105 -5.12 13.88 6.98
CA LYS A 105 -4.79 14.71 8.15
C LYS A 105 -5.57 14.27 9.39
N LEU A 106 -6.84 13.90 9.20
CA LEU A 106 -7.67 13.32 10.26
C LEU A 106 -7.08 11.98 10.76
N GLY A 107 -6.68 11.10 9.84
CA GLY A 107 -5.99 9.86 10.18
C GLY A 107 -4.72 10.11 10.99
N GLN A 108 -3.87 11.04 10.55
CA GLN A 108 -2.67 11.43 11.28
C GLN A 108 -2.96 12.05 12.65
N ALA A 109 -3.99 12.89 12.77
CA ALA A 109 -4.39 13.46 14.05
C ALA A 109 -4.87 12.38 15.04
N LEU A 110 -5.60 11.38 14.55
CA LEU A 110 -6.12 10.28 15.36
C LEU A 110 -5.06 9.23 15.68
N GLN A 111 -4.10 9.02 14.78
CA GLN A 111 -3.01 8.05 14.90
C GLN A 111 -1.71 8.69 14.43
N PRO A 112 -1.07 9.51 15.28
CA PRO A 112 0.12 10.28 14.92
C PRO A 112 1.33 9.38 14.63
N TYR A 113 1.31 8.16 15.14
CA TYR A 113 2.33 7.13 14.88
C TYR A 113 1.99 6.23 13.67
N GLY A 114 0.89 6.48 12.96
CA GLY A 114 0.51 5.70 11.78
C GLY A 114 1.22 6.18 10.52
N LEU A 115 1.45 5.26 9.57
CA LEU A 115 1.85 5.60 8.20
C LEU A 115 0.61 5.76 7.32
N TRP A 116 0.35 7.01 6.92
CA TRP A 116 -0.79 7.51 6.20
C TRP A 116 -0.39 7.99 4.81
N GLY A 117 -1.12 7.48 3.82
CA GLY A 117 -0.93 7.78 2.41
C GLY A 117 -2.00 7.07 1.59
N SER A 118 -2.10 7.46 0.33
CA SER A 118 -3.09 6.88 -0.59
C SER A 118 -2.52 5.67 -1.31
N TYR A 119 -3.19 4.52 -1.21
CA TYR A 119 -2.86 3.33 -1.99
C TYR A 119 -2.81 3.66 -3.50
N HIS A 120 -1.84 3.07 -4.20
CA HIS A 120 -1.58 3.24 -5.63
C HIS A 120 -0.95 4.59 -6.03
N TYR A 121 -0.62 5.46 -5.07
CA TYR A 121 0.03 6.74 -5.36
C TYR A 121 1.50 6.80 -4.89
N PRO A 122 2.39 7.47 -5.66
CA PRO A 122 2.08 8.14 -6.94
C PRO A 122 1.81 7.14 -8.07
N ALA A 123 1.06 7.61 -9.08
CA ALA A 123 0.79 6.84 -10.28
C ALA A 123 1.94 7.00 -11.29
N CYS A 124 2.18 5.99 -12.12
CA CYS A 124 3.19 6.05 -13.19
C CYS A 124 2.55 6.00 -14.59
N GLY A 125 1.38 5.38 -14.73
CA GLY A 125 0.70 5.22 -16.02
C GLY A 125 1.34 4.21 -16.97
N ASN A 126 2.43 3.53 -16.58
CA ASN A 126 3.18 2.58 -17.41
C ASN A 126 2.50 1.21 -17.57
N SER A 127 1.18 1.16 -17.74
CA SER A 127 0.45 -0.10 -17.88
C SER A 127 0.73 -0.79 -19.23
N TRP A 128 0.70 -2.12 -19.22
CA TRP A 128 0.87 -2.92 -20.44
C TRP A 128 -0.46 -3.09 -21.19
N HIS A 129 -0.47 -2.72 -22.47
CA HIS A 129 -1.67 -2.75 -23.32
C HIS A 129 -1.56 -3.69 -24.55
N ASN A 130 -0.71 -4.73 -24.48
CA ASN A 130 -0.54 -5.76 -25.52
C ASN A 130 -0.17 -5.26 -26.94
N MET A 131 0.23 -3.99 -27.11
CA MET A 131 0.41 -3.36 -28.44
C MET A 131 1.65 -2.46 -28.54
N ALA A 132 2.77 -2.81 -27.90
CA ALA A 132 3.97 -1.98 -28.01
C ALA A 132 5.20 -2.83 -28.35
N SER A 133 5.67 -2.70 -29.59
CA SER A 133 7.04 -3.04 -29.98
C SER A 133 8.09 -2.16 -29.29
N ASN A 134 7.67 -1.04 -28.68
CA ASN A 134 8.53 -0.03 -28.06
C ASN A 134 8.18 0.23 -26.59
N TYR A 135 7.80 -0.80 -25.84
CA TYR A 135 7.50 -0.66 -24.42
C TYR A 135 8.79 -0.53 -23.61
N THR A 136 8.97 0.60 -22.93
CA THR A 136 10.18 0.89 -22.13
C THR A 136 9.95 0.81 -20.62
N GLY A 137 8.70 0.70 -20.18
CA GLY A 137 8.31 0.77 -18.77
C GLY A 137 8.30 2.17 -18.15
N HIS A 138 8.70 3.22 -18.89
CA HIS A 138 8.70 4.59 -18.39
C HIS A 138 7.30 5.08 -18.03
N CYS A 139 7.23 5.95 -17.02
CA CYS A 139 5.99 6.63 -16.68
C CYS A 139 5.56 7.57 -17.82
N HIS A 140 4.25 7.70 -18.02
CA HIS A 140 3.72 8.65 -18.99
C HIS A 140 4.00 10.08 -18.52
N ALA A 141 4.59 10.91 -19.38
CA ALA A 141 4.95 12.29 -19.05
C ALA A 141 3.77 13.12 -18.51
N VAL A 142 2.57 12.93 -19.04
CA VAL A 142 1.34 13.59 -18.54
C VAL A 142 1.05 13.23 -17.08
N ILE A 143 1.32 11.99 -16.68
CA ILE A 143 1.14 11.52 -15.31
C ILE A 143 2.19 12.13 -14.39
N LEU A 144 3.45 12.22 -14.83
CA LEU A 144 4.52 12.88 -14.07
C LEU A 144 4.20 14.37 -13.80
N THR A 145 3.74 15.09 -14.83
CA THR A 145 3.28 16.48 -14.69
C THR A 145 2.11 16.59 -13.72
N HIS A 146 1.17 15.65 -13.77
CA HIS A 146 0.05 15.62 -12.84
C HIS A 146 0.50 15.34 -11.40
N ASN A 147 1.41 14.40 -11.18
CA ASN A 147 1.96 14.13 -9.85
C ASN A 147 2.69 15.35 -9.26
N THR A 148 3.35 16.15 -10.09
CA THR A 148 3.96 17.43 -9.67
C THR A 148 2.90 18.40 -9.13
N GLN A 149 1.71 18.43 -9.73
CA GLN A 149 0.58 19.26 -9.26
C GLN A 149 -0.09 18.71 -7.99
N LEU A 150 0.16 17.45 -7.64
CA LEU A 150 -0.36 16.81 -6.44
C LEU A 150 0.53 17.02 -5.20
N HIS A 151 1.41 18.03 -5.19
CA HIS A 151 2.27 18.34 -4.04
C HIS A 151 1.51 18.41 -2.71
N TRP A 152 0.28 18.93 -2.71
CA TRP A 152 -0.57 18.98 -1.52
C TRP A 152 -0.87 17.60 -0.91
N LEU A 153 -0.99 16.56 -1.74
CA LEU A 153 -1.25 15.19 -1.32
C LEU A 153 -0.01 14.59 -0.66
N TRP A 154 1.15 14.81 -1.28
CA TRP A 154 2.45 14.34 -0.78
C TRP A 154 2.79 15.02 0.56
N ALA A 155 2.65 16.34 0.64
CA ALA A 155 2.87 17.12 1.86
C ALA A 155 1.87 16.79 2.99
N THR A 156 0.72 16.21 2.64
CA THR A 156 -0.25 15.72 3.63
C THR A 156 0.01 14.26 4.03
N SER A 157 0.79 13.51 3.26
CA SER A 157 1.13 12.11 3.56
C SER A 157 2.38 12.03 4.44
N ASN A 158 2.55 10.91 5.15
CA ASN A 158 3.80 10.59 5.85
C ASN A 158 4.39 9.24 5.40
N ALA A 159 3.82 8.63 4.35
CA ALA A 159 4.35 7.51 3.59
C ALA A 159 3.75 7.49 2.17
N LEU A 160 4.44 6.83 1.23
CA LEU A 160 3.97 6.59 -0.14
C LEU A 160 3.70 5.10 -0.35
N PHE A 161 2.64 4.80 -1.11
CA PHE A 161 2.14 3.43 -1.30
C PHE A 161 1.92 3.09 -2.78
N PRO A 162 2.97 3.13 -3.63
CA PRO A 162 2.84 2.77 -5.04
C PRO A 162 2.46 1.28 -5.16
N SER A 163 1.55 0.96 -6.08
CA SER A 163 1.30 -0.44 -6.45
C SER A 163 2.33 -0.86 -7.49
N ILE A 164 3.00 -2.00 -7.33
CA ILE A 164 3.94 -2.57 -8.30
C ILE A 164 3.43 -3.92 -8.84
N TYR A 165 2.11 -4.09 -8.86
CA TYR A 165 1.49 -5.31 -9.35
C TYR A 165 1.77 -5.48 -10.83
N LEU A 166 2.35 -6.62 -11.20
CA LEU A 166 2.64 -6.91 -12.60
C LEU A 166 1.33 -7.09 -13.39
N PRO A 167 1.13 -6.34 -14.48
CA PRO A 167 -0.04 -6.51 -15.32
C PRO A 167 -0.15 -7.93 -15.89
N PRO A 168 -1.39 -8.43 -16.13
CA PRO A 168 -1.60 -9.64 -16.91
C PRO A 168 -0.81 -9.59 -18.22
N ARG A 169 -0.10 -10.68 -18.55
CA ARG A 169 0.58 -10.88 -19.83
C ARG A 169 1.74 -9.91 -20.11
N LEU A 170 2.19 -9.12 -19.12
CA LEU A 170 3.43 -8.36 -19.27
C LEU A 170 4.59 -9.35 -19.47
N PRO A 171 5.36 -9.27 -20.57
CA PRO A 171 6.49 -10.15 -20.79
C PRO A 171 7.55 -10.03 -19.68
N PRO A 172 8.17 -11.14 -19.22
CA PRO A 172 9.20 -11.12 -18.17
C PRO A 172 10.35 -10.15 -18.42
N ALA A 173 10.72 -9.95 -19.69
CA ALA A 173 11.76 -9.00 -20.11
C ALA A 173 11.50 -7.55 -19.66
N TYR A 174 10.24 -7.21 -19.35
CA TYR A 174 9.85 -5.86 -18.95
C TYR A 174 9.41 -5.74 -17.48
N HIS A 175 9.45 -6.82 -16.70
CA HIS A 175 9.02 -6.79 -15.29
C HIS A 175 9.86 -5.83 -14.46
N GLN A 176 11.19 -5.89 -14.62
CA GLN A 176 12.10 -5.00 -13.90
C GLN A 176 11.86 -3.53 -14.28
N ALA A 177 11.80 -3.21 -15.58
CA ALA A 177 11.58 -1.85 -16.04
C ALA A 177 10.22 -1.30 -15.57
N PHE A 178 9.17 -2.13 -15.55
CA PHE A 178 7.86 -1.72 -15.03
C PHE A 178 7.91 -1.35 -13.54
N VAL A 179 8.57 -2.16 -12.71
CA VAL A 179 8.69 -1.90 -11.27
C VAL A 179 9.61 -0.72 -11.00
N LEU A 180 10.74 -0.64 -11.69
CA LEU A 180 11.76 0.39 -11.52
C LEU A 180 11.17 1.80 -11.63
N HIS A 181 10.55 2.14 -12.76
CA HIS A 181 10.04 3.50 -12.99
C HIS A 181 8.91 3.89 -12.01
N ARG A 182 8.16 2.92 -11.48
CA ARG A 182 7.13 3.18 -10.46
C ARG A 182 7.74 3.52 -9.12
N LEU A 183 8.87 2.88 -8.77
CA LEU A 183 9.62 3.21 -7.56
C LEU A 183 10.39 4.52 -7.73
N GLU A 184 11.01 4.75 -8.88
CA GLU A 184 11.69 6.02 -9.20
C GLU A 184 10.72 7.20 -9.07
N GLU A 185 9.49 7.09 -9.59
CA GLU A 185 8.50 8.16 -9.43
C GLU A 185 8.04 8.32 -7.96
N ALA A 186 7.96 7.24 -7.19
CA ALA A 186 7.72 7.34 -5.76
C ALA A 186 8.83 8.09 -5.03
N PHE A 187 10.09 7.79 -5.34
CA PHE A 187 11.23 8.50 -4.76
C PHE A 187 11.37 9.93 -5.27
N HIS A 188 10.93 10.22 -6.49
CA HIS A 188 10.91 11.56 -7.05
C HIS A 188 9.96 12.50 -6.28
N VAL A 189 8.78 12.03 -5.88
CA VAL A 189 7.81 12.85 -5.11
C VAL A 189 8.01 12.78 -3.59
N ALA A 190 8.84 11.86 -3.09
CA ALA A 190 9.12 11.68 -1.67
C ALA A 190 9.68 12.91 -0.91
N PRO A 191 10.42 13.86 -1.54
CA PRO A 191 10.93 15.06 -0.87
C PRO A 191 9.87 16.14 -0.57
N ALA A 192 8.57 15.89 -0.74
CA ALA A 192 7.53 16.91 -0.66
C ALA A 192 7.36 17.54 0.74
N GLY A 193 8.06 18.64 0.98
CA GLY A 193 7.73 19.66 1.99
C GLY A 193 8.13 19.39 3.44
N TYR A 194 8.81 18.28 3.75
CA TYR A 194 9.29 17.96 5.10
C TYR A 194 10.82 17.96 5.22
N ALA A 195 11.33 18.08 6.46
CA ALA A 195 12.75 17.97 6.79
C ALA A 195 13.35 16.57 6.53
N ARG A 196 12.55 15.57 6.13
CA ARG A 196 12.97 14.18 5.88
C ARG A 196 12.16 13.58 4.72
N LEU A 197 12.77 12.63 4.01
CA LEU A 197 12.15 11.89 2.90
C LEU A 197 10.98 11.02 3.38
N LEU A 198 9.89 10.99 2.60
CA LEU A 198 8.78 10.08 2.85
C LEU A 198 9.21 8.61 2.64
N PRO A 199 8.91 7.70 3.57
CA PRO A 199 9.15 6.27 3.35
C PRO A 199 8.25 5.73 2.24
N VAL A 200 8.80 4.87 1.37
CA VAL A 200 8.09 4.24 0.26
C VAL A 200 7.83 2.78 0.60
N LEU A 201 6.55 2.40 0.71
CA LEU A 201 6.10 1.03 0.96
C LEU A 201 5.33 0.51 -0.25
N ALA A 202 6.03 -0.17 -1.17
CA ALA A 202 5.46 -0.64 -2.41
C ALA A 202 4.57 -1.88 -2.20
N TYR A 203 3.36 -1.84 -2.75
CA TYR A 203 2.45 -2.98 -2.73
C TYR A 203 2.81 -3.96 -3.84
N ALA A 204 3.21 -5.17 -3.47
CA ALA A 204 3.42 -6.31 -4.37
C ALA A 204 2.32 -7.37 -4.22
N GLN A 205 1.95 -8.02 -5.32
CA GLN A 205 0.96 -9.09 -5.33
C GLN A 205 1.66 -10.42 -5.65
N LEU A 206 1.36 -11.46 -4.87
CA LEU A 206 1.95 -12.79 -5.04
C LEU A 206 1.33 -13.60 -6.18
N THR A 207 0.06 -13.36 -6.49
CA THR A 207 -0.67 -14.12 -7.52
C THR A 207 -1.43 -13.19 -8.47
N HIS A 208 -1.48 -13.57 -9.74
CA HIS A 208 -2.24 -12.84 -10.76
C HIS A 208 -3.77 -13.02 -10.61
N ARG A 209 -4.19 -14.11 -9.96
CA ARG A 209 -5.61 -14.46 -9.73
C ARG A 209 -5.94 -14.40 -8.24
N SER A 210 -6.66 -13.37 -7.84
CA SER A 210 -7.28 -13.25 -6.51
C SER A 210 -8.70 -13.82 -6.58
N SER A 211 -8.89 -15.11 -6.28
CA SER A 211 -10.23 -15.65 -6.01
C SER A 211 -10.76 -15.23 -4.62
N GLY A 212 -9.89 -14.70 -3.75
CA GLY A 212 -10.25 -14.26 -2.38
C GLY A 212 -10.77 -15.39 -1.47
N ARG A 213 -10.80 -16.63 -1.96
CA ARG A 213 -11.33 -17.81 -1.26
C ARG A 213 -10.22 -18.84 -1.11
N PHE A 214 -9.41 -18.69 -0.05
CA PHE A 214 -8.41 -19.69 0.32
C PHE A 214 -9.06 -21.06 0.52
N LEU A 215 -8.85 -21.96 -0.46
CA LEU A 215 -9.10 -23.39 -0.34
C LEU A 215 -7.92 -24.05 0.41
N SER A 216 -8.11 -25.25 0.96
CA SER A 216 -7.05 -25.99 1.67
C SER A 216 -5.78 -26.14 0.81
N GLN A 217 -5.96 -26.46 -0.48
CA GLN A 217 -4.88 -26.59 -1.45
C GLN A 217 -4.11 -25.28 -1.66
N GLU A 218 -4.81 -24.14 -1.67
CA GLU A 218 -4.18 -22.83 -1.82
C GLU A 218 -3.37 -22.42 -0.59
N CYS A 219 -3.78 -22.85 0.61
CA CYS A 219 -3.00 -22.66 1.83
C CYS A 219 -1.68 -23.45 1.81
N TRP A 220 -1.70 -24.70 1.33
CA TRP A 220 -0.46 -25.48 1.15
C TRP A 220 0.43 -24.90 0.06
N HIS A 221 -0.13 -24.50 -1.09
CA HIS A 221 0.66 -23.81 -2.11
C HIS A 221 1.30 -22.51 -1.60
N LEU A 222 0.58 -21.76 -0.78
CA LEU A 222 1.10 -20.55 -0.14
C LEU A 222 2.21 -20.86 0.87
N HIS A 223 2.04 -21.91 1.67
CA HIS A 223 3.08 -22.40 2.56
C HIS A 223 4.36 -22.79 1.80
N ASP A 224 4.21 -23.60 0.77
CA ASP A 224 5.35 -24.11 0.00
C ASP A 224 6.06 -22.98 -0.75
N TYR A 225 5.32 -22.02 -1.29
CA TYR A 225 5.90 -20.82 -1.89
C TYR A 225 6.65 -19.95 -0.86
N LEU A 226 6.10 -19.80 0.35
CA LEU A 226 6.76 -19.06 1.43
C LEU A 226 8.08 -19.72 1.84
N VAL A 227 8.09 -21.04 2.01
CA VAL A 227 9.29 -21.77 2.45
C VAL A 227 10.30 -21.92 1.32
N GLY A 228 9.85 -22.25 0.10
CA GLY A 228 10.71 -22.61 -1.01
C GLY A 228 11.18 -21.44 -1.87
N THR A 229 10.46 -20.31 -1.89
CA THR A 229 10.77 -19.20 -2.81
C THR A 229 10.87 -17.86 -2.09
N LEU A 230 9.78 -17.40 -1.46
CA LEU A 230 9.75 -16.05 -0.90
C LEU A 230 10.66 -15.91 0.32
N GLY A 231 10.65 -16.89 1.23
CA GLY A 231 11.44 -16.87 2.46
C GLY A 231 12.94 -16.70 2.22
N PRO A 232 13.59 -17.58 1.42
CA PRO A 232 15.00 -17.44 1.06
C PRO A 232 15.31 -16.08 0.40
N TYR A 233 14.44 -15.60 -0.48
CA TYR A 233 14.59 -14.29 -1.12
C TYR A 233 14.55 -13.13 -0.11
N VAL A 234 13.56 -13.12 0.77
CA VAL A 234 13.40 -12.08 1.81
C VAL A 234 14.59 -12.06 2.75
N ILE A 235 15.05 -13.23 3.21
CA ILE A 235 16.23 -13.32 4.08
C ILE A 235 17.47 -12.80 3.35
N SER A 236 17.67 -13.17 2.08
CA SER A 236 18.80 -12.73 1.26
C SER A 236 18.82 -11.20 1.09
N VAL A 237 17.71 -10.62 0.64
CA VAL A 237 17.59 -9.17 0.41
C VAL A 237 17.73 -8.37 1.70
N THR A 238 17.12 -8.85 2.80
CA THR A 238 17.21 -8.15 4.09
C THR A 238 18.65 -8.16 4.61
N LYS A 239 19.35 -9.30 4.53
CA LYS A 239 20.77 -9.39 4.92
C LYS A 239 21.66 -8.51 4.05
N ALA A 240 21.45 -8.52 2.73
CA ALA A 240 22.19 -7.67 1.81
C ALA A 240 21.97 -6.19 2.11
N ALA A 241 20.72 -5.78 2.35
CA ALA A 241 20.39 -4.40 2.70
C ALA A 241 21.06 -3.96 4.02
N MET A 242 21.08 -4.84 5.03
CA MET A 242 21.77 -4.58 6.30
C MET A 242 23.30 -4.52 6.17
N ALA A 243 23.88 -5.27 5.24
CA ALA A 243 25.32 -5.25 5.01
C ALA A 243 25.79 -3.98 4.26
N CYS A 244 24.89 -3.33 3.52
CA CYS A 244 25.17 -2.13 2.73
C CYS A 244 24.78 -0.81 3.42
N SER A 245 24.07 -0.86 4.56
CA SER A 245 23.62 0.31 5.33
C SER A 245 24.67 0.76 6.34
#